data_AF-A0A967W6S2-F1
#
_entry.id   AF-A0A967W6S2-F1
#
_cell.length_a   1.000
_cell.length_b   1.000
_cell.length_c   1.000
_cell.angle_alpha   90.00
_cell.angle_beta   90.00
_cell.angle_gamma   90.00
#
_symmetry.space_group_name_H-M   'P 1'
#
loop_
_entity.id
_entity.type
_entity.pdbx_description
1 polymer ?
#
loop_
_entity_poly.entity_id
_entity_poly.type
_entity_poly.pdbx_seq_one_letter_code
_entity_poly.pdbx_strand_id
1 'polypeptide(L)'
;GQMTPLLAYRVATEESEEMRKIRDDVIFLLMPMMNPDGLEIVRKWYESQLGTPFEQTRPPELYHHYVGHDNNRDFFMNNMPESKAVAKVVYNEWYPQIVYNQHQTSPGYARIVIPPYSDPVN
;
A
#
# COMPACT_ATOMS: atom_id res chain seq x y z
N GLY A 1 -6.26 7.64 6.12
CA GLY A 1 -4.80 7.76 6.31
C GLY A 1 -4.23 8.60 5.19
N GLN A 2 -3.40 9.59 5.50
CA GLN A 2 -2.81 10.53 4.53
C GLN A 2 -1.26 10.46 4.53
N MET A 3 -0.69 9.34 5.02
CA MET A 3 0.76 9.23 5.18
C MET A 3 1.49 9.30 3.84
N THR A 4 1.05 8.56 2.81
CA THR A 4 1.77 8.48 1.54
C THR A 4 1.82 9.81 0.78
N PRO A 5 0.72 10.61 0.66
CA PRO A 5 0.82 11.97 0.13
C PRO A 5 1.71 12.90 0.97
N LEU A 6 1.64 12.81 2.30
CA LEU A 6 2.49 13.62 3.17
C LEU A 6 3.97 13.26 3.02
N LEU A 7 4.30 11.97 2.87
CA LEU A 7 5.65 11.51 2.60
C LEU A 7 6.15 12.04 1.25
N ALA A 8 5.33 11.95 0.19
CA ALA A 8 5.66 12.52 -1.11
C ALA A 8 6.00 14.01 -1.01
N TYR A 9 5.15 14.77 -0.31
CA TYR A 9 5.37 16.19 -0.08
C TYR A 9 6.69 16.44 0.66
N ARG A 10 6.93 15.75 1.78
CA ARG A 10 8.17 15.91 2.56
C ARG A 10 9.42 15.58 1.74
N VAL A 11 9.43 14.44 1.05
CA VAL A 11 10.57 14.07 0.19
C VAL A 11 10.81 15.13 -0.88
N ALA A 12 9.75 15.69 -1.47
CA ALA A 12 9.88 16.68 -2.53
C ALA A 12 10.28 18.09 -2.06
N THR A 13 9.89 18.50 -0.85
CA THR A 13 9.99 19.92 -0.43
C THR A 13 10.81 20.17 0.83
N GLU A 14 11.09 19.15 1.64
CA GLU A 14 11.82 19.33 2.89
C GLU A 14 13.32 19.51 2.62
N GLU A 15 13.92 20.55 3.21
CA GLU A 15 15.33 20.94 3.00
C GLU A 15 16.25 20.54 4.16
N SER A 16 15.81 19.59 5.00
CA SER A 16 16.68 18.97 5.99
C SER A 16 17.86 18.26 5.31
N GLU A 17 19.00 18.17 6.00
CA GLU A 17 20.19 17.47 5.48
C GLU A 17 19.85 16.01 5.10
N GLU A 18 19.00 15.35 5.89
CA GLU A 18 18.50 14.00 5.63
C GLU A 18 17.71 13.91 4.32
N MET A 19 16.70 14.76 4.12
CA MET A 19 15.84 14.68 2.93
C MET A 19 16.58 15.08 1.65
N ARG A 20 17.50 16.04 1.73
CA ARG A 20 18.40 16.37 0.63
C ARG A 20 19.26 15.17 0.24
N LYS A 21 19.89 14.53 1.22
CA LYS A 21 20.69 13.32 0.99
C LYS A 21 19.87 12.18 0.38
N ILE A 22 18.64 11.97 0.85
CA ILE A 22 17.73 10.98 0.25
C ILE A 22 17.48 11.31 -1.23
N ARG A 23 17.19 12.56 -1.58
CA ARG A 23 16.97 12.95 -2.99
C ARG A 23 18.23 12.82 -3.87
N ASP A 24 19.41 13.04 -3.30
CA ASP A 24 20.68 12.98 -4.02
C ASP A 24 21.15 11.53 -4.24
N ASP A 25 20.91 10.64 -3.26
CA ASP A 25 21.49 9.29 -3.24
C ASP A 25 20.48 8.16 -3.55
N VAL A 26 19.16 8.43 -3.55
CA VAL A 26 18.12 7.38 -3.63
C VAL A 26 17.13 7.63 -4.77
N ILE A 27 16.92 6.61 -5.61
CA ILE A 27 15.77 6.56 -6.50
C ILE A 27 14.56 6.07 -5.70
N PHE A 28 13.65 6.98 -5.39
CA PHE A 28 12.45 6.68 -4.60
C PHE A 28 11.23 6.41 -5.49
N LEU A 29 10.73 5.17 -5.46
CA LEU A 29 9.47 4.78 -6.11
C LEU A 29 8.34 4.78 -5.10
N LEU A 30 7.31 5.61 -5.32
CA LEU A 30 6.15 5.71 -4.44
C LEU A 30 4.87 5.28 -5.15
N MET A 31 4.23 4.23 -4.63
CA MET A 31 2.86 3.87 -4.96
C MET A 31 1.95 4.29 -3.79
N PRO A 32 1.20 5.40 -3.90
CA PRO A 32 0.44 5.94 -2.77
C PRO A 32 -0.78 5.09 -2.41
N MET A 33 -1.34 4.36 -3.39
CA MET A 33 -2.52 3.50 -3.26
C MET A 33 -2.45 2.37 -4.28
N MET A 34 -2.38 1.13 -3.82
CA MET A 34 -2.38 -0.06 -4.70
C MET A 34 -3.82 -0.49 -5.09
N ASN A 35 -4.81 -0.24 -4.23
CA ASN A 35 -6.20 -0.63 -4.45
C ASN A 35 -7.15 0.58 -4.32
N PRO A 36 -7.23 1.43 -5.35
CA PRO A 36 -8.12 2.59 -5.33
C PRO A 36 -9.60 2.19 -5.29
N ASP A 37 -9.99 1.10 -5.95
CA ASP A 37 -11.38 0.62 -5.97
C ASP A 37 -11.87 0.22 -4.58
N GLY A 38 -11.04 -0.49 -3.82
CA GLY A 38 -11.32 -0.84 -2.43
C GLY A 38 -11.39 0.39 -1.51
N LEU A 39 -10.59 1.43 -1.77
CA LEU A 39 -10.70 2.69 -1.02
C LEU A 39 -12.04 3.39 -1.30
N GLU A 40 -12.51 3.39 -2.55
CA GLU A 40 -13.78 4.03 -2.92
C GLU A 40 -14.98 3.39 -2.23
N ILE A 41 -14.97 2.06 -2.05
CA ILE A 41 -15.97 1.32 -1.25
C ILE A 41 -16.01 1.87 0.18
N VAL A 42 -14.86 1.95 0.85
CA VAL A 42 -14.77 2.45 2.24
C VAL A 42 -15.21 3.91 2.33
N ARG A 43 -14.80 4.74 1.37
CA ARG A 43 -15.15 6.15 1.30
C ARG A 43 -16.67 6.34 1.15
N LYS A 44 -17.30 5.65 0.19
CA LYS A 44 -18.76 5.72 -0.04
C LYS A 44 -19.54 5.27 1.18
N TRP A 45 -19.12 4.18 1.83
CA TRP A 45 -19.76 3.70 3.04
C TRP A 45 -19.68 4.73 4.16
N TYR A 46 -18.47 5.23 4.45
CA TYR A 46 -18.27 6.27 5.46
C TYR A 46 -19.16 7.49 5.20
N GLU A 47 -19.14 8.04 3.98
CA GLU A 47 -19.96 9.19 3.60
C GLU A 47 -21.46 8.93 3.79
N SER A 48 -21.94 7.72 3.48
CA SER A 48 -23.35 7.35 3.65
C SER A 48 -23.78 7.16 5.11
N GLN A 49 -22.83 6.87 6.01
CA GLN A 49 -23.09 6.58 7.42
C GLN A 49 -22.69 7.74 8.36
N LEU A 50 -22.25 8.88 7.82
CA LEU A 50 -21.90 10.07 8.58
C LEU A 50 -23.02 10.49 9.54
N GLY A 51 -22.70 10.64 10.83
CA GLY A 51 -23.65 11.02 11.87
C GLY A 51 -24.63 9.92 12.29
N THR A 52 -24.51 8.71 11.75
CA THR A 52 -25.32 7.55 12.14
C THR A 52 -24.57 6.67 13.16
N PRO A 53 -25.26 5.74 13.85
CA PRO A 53 -24.59 4.74 14.69
C PRO A 53 -23.60 3.84 13.93
N PHE A 54 -23.63 3.83 12.60
CA PHE A 54 -22.80 2.98 11.75
C PHE A 54 -21.57 3.69 11.17
N GLU A 55 -21.32 4.96 11.51
CA GLU A 55 -20.23 5.77 10.94
C GLU A 55 -18.85 5.08 10.99
N GLN A 56 -18.58 4.33 12.06
CA GLN A 56 -17.30 3.64 12.28
C GLN A 56 -17.33 2.14 11.91
N THR A 57 -18.38 1.69 11.24
CA THR A 57 -18.53 0.29 10.84
C THR A 57 -17.89 0.02 9.49
N ARG A 58 -17.73 -1.26 9.17
CA ARG A 58 -17.21 -1.69 7.87
C ARG A 58 -18.34 -1.75 6.84
N PRO A 59 -18.05 -1.46 5.56
CA PRO A 59 -19.00 -1.65 4.48
C PRO A 59 -19.49 -3.12 4.44
N PRO A 60 -20.80 -3.37 4.26
CA PRO A 60 -21.37 -4.71 4.15
C PRO A 60 -21.19 -5.29 2.73
N GLU A 61 -20.04 -5.02 2.11
CA GLU A 61 -19.70 -5.43 0.75
C GLU A 61 -18.27 -5.95 0.68
N LEU A 62 -18.03 -6.85 -0.28
CA LEU A 62 -16.72 -7.47 -0.48
C LEU A 62 -15.71 -6.43 -0.99
N TYR A 63 -14.50 -6.47 -0.44
CA TYR A 63 -13.49 -5.43 -0.64
C TYR A 63 -12.89 -5.38 -2.06
N HIS A 64 -13.15 -6.41 -2.87
CA HIS A 64 -12.60 -6.51 -4.22
C HIS A 64 -13.62 -7.14 -5.18
N HIS A 65 -13.83 -6.51 -6.34
CA HIS A 65 -14.85 -6.92 -7.31
C HIS A 65 -14.64 -8.34 -7.83
N TYR A 66 -13.40 -8.72 -8.16
CA TYR A 66 -13.09 -10.01 -8.80
C TYR A 66 -12.86 -11.19 -7.86
N VAL A 67 -12.26 -10.97 -6.69
CA VAL A 67 -11.79 -12.06 -5.80
C VAL A 67 -12.46 -12.05 -4.43
N GLY A 68 -13.32 -11.07 -4.16
CA GLY A 68 -14.05 -10.94 -2.91
C GLY A 68 -13.19 -10.48 -1.72
N HIS A 69 -11.88 -10.75 -1.68
CA HIS A 69 -10.98 -10.23 -0.63
C HIS A 69 -9.48 -10.45 -0.90
N ASP A 70 -8.65 -9.76 -0.11
CA ASP A 70 -7.20 -9.88 0.11
C ASP A 70 -6.30 -9.88 -1.13
N ASN A 71 -5.97 -8.67 -1.60
CA ASN A 71 -4.95 -8.49 -2.64
C ASN A 71 -3.53 -8.87 -2.19
N ASN A 72 -3.27 -8.92 -0.88
CA ASN A 72 -1.99 -9.29 -0.31
C ASN A 72 -1.78 -10.82 -0.21
N ARG A 73 -2.67 -11.62 -0.83
CA ARG A 73 -2.49 -13.07 -1.05
C ARG A 73 -2.33 -13.43 -2.51
N ASP A 74 -2.55 -12.49 -3.42
CA ASP A 74 -2.48 -12.75 -4.85
C ASP A 74 -1.06 -12.65 -5.41
N PHE A 75 -0.07 -12.11 -4.69
CA PHE A 75 1.29 -11.96 -5.21
C PHE A 75 1.97 -13.27 -5.65
N PHE A 76 1.55 -14.43 -5.11
CA PHE A 76 2.04 -15.73 -5.58
C PHE A 76 1.40 -16.16 -6.91
N MET A 77 0.09 -15.98 -7.05
CA MET A 77 -0.65 -16.40 -8.25
C MET A 77 -0.63 -15.34 -9.36
N ASN A 78 -0.45 -14.08 -8.99
CA ASN A 78 -0.40 -12.90 -9.83
C ASN A 78 -1.59 -12.80 -10.81
N ASN A 79 -2.82 -13.04 -10.32
CA ASN A 79 -4.00 -13.06 -11.19
C ASN A 79 -4.59 -11.67 -11.42
N MET A 80 -4.53 -10.80 -10.42
CA MET A 80 -5.22 -9.51 -10.43
C MET A 80 -4.41 -8.42 -11.18
N PRO A 81 -5.10 -7.45 -11.81
CA PRO A 81 -4.43 -6.35 -12.50
C PRO A 81 -3.51 -5.54 -11.58
N GLU A 82 -3.87 -5.35 -10.31
CA GLU A 82 -3.08 -4.64 -9.30
C GLU A 82 -1.76 -5.38 -9.04
N SER A 83 -1.82 -6.69 -8.78
CA SER A 83 -0.63 -7.52 -8.56
C SER A 83 0.28 -7.50 -9.79
N LYS A 84 -0.29 -7.62 -10.99
CA LYS A 84 0.46 -7.58 -12.25
C LYS A 84 1.14 -6.23 -12.46
N ALA A 85 0.46 -5.13 -12.16
CA ALA A 85 0.99 -3.79 -12.28
C ALA A 85 2.18 -3.57 -11.33
N VAL A 86 2.04 -3.97 -10.06
CA VAL A 86 3.13 -3.90 -9.07
C VAL A 86 4.30 -4.80 -9.49
N ALA A 87 4.02 -6.05 -9.88
CA ALA A 87 5.03 -7.01 -10.27
C ALA A 87 5.83 -6.53 -11.49
N LYS A 88 5.19 -5.88 -12.47
CA LYS A 88 5.87 -5.29 -13.61
C LYS A 88 6.89 -4.23 -13.18
N VAL A 89 6.50 -3.29 -12.32
CA VAL A 89 7.39 -2.22 -11.85
C VAL A 89 8.54 -2.79 -11.03
N VAL A 90 8.25 -3.65 -10.05
CA VAL A 90 9.23 -4.17 -9.09
C VAL A 90 10.16 -5.20 -9.72
N TYR A 91 9.64 -6.15 -10.50
CA TYR A 91 10.39 -7.33 -10.95
C TYR A 91 10.81 -7.31 -12.42
N ASN A 92 10.30 -6.39 -13.24
CA ASN A 92 10.63 -6.33 -14.67
C ASN A 92 11.24 -5.00 -15.12
N GLU A 93 11.06 -3.90 -14.37
CA GLU A 93 11.50 -2.57 -14.79
C GLU A 93 12.57 -1.98 -13.86
N TRP A 94 12.34 -1.95 -12.55
CA TRP A 94 13.18 -1.19 -11.63
C TRP A 94 14.09 -2.00 -10.72
N TYR A 95 13.71 -3.23 -10.37
CA TYR A 95 14.51 -4.12 -9.51
C TYR A 95 15.02 -3.45 -8.21
N PRO A 96 14.12 -2.86 -7.39
CA PRO A 96 14.52 -2.12 -6.20
C PRO A 96 15.16 -3.01 -5.14
N GLN A 97 16.15 -2.47 -4.43
CA GLN A 97 16.88 -3.17 -3.36
C GLN A 97 16.04 -3.29 -2.07
N ILE A 98 15.09 -2.37 -1.87
CA ILE A 98 14.20 -2.34 -0.72
C ILE A 98 12.76 -2.13 -1.22
N VAL A 99 11.86 -3.02 -0.82
CA VAL A 99 10.42 -2.91 -1.05
C VAL A 99 9.72 -2.85 0.30
N TYR A 100 8.92 -1.82 0.52
CA TYR A 100 8.19 -1.60 1.77
C TYR A 100 6.69 -1.42 1.48
N ASN A 101 5.86 -2.29 2.05
CA ASN A 101 4.40 -2.23 1.95
C ASN A 101 3.81 -1.82 3.29
N GLN A 102 3.19 -0.63 3.34
CA GLN A 102 2.58 -0.08 4.54
C GLN A 102 1.14 -0.58 4.72
N HIS A 103 0.88 -1.21 5.87
CA HIS A 103 -0.48 -1.52 6.32
C HIS A 103 -0.89 -0.65 7.52
N GLN A 104 -2.20 -0.56 7.77
CA GLN A 104 -2.73 -0.06 9.04
C GLN A 104 -2.71 -1.20 10.08
N THR A 105 -2.39 -0.87 11.33
CA THR A 105 -2.34 -1.82 12.44
C THR A 105 -3.67 -2.55 12.61
N SER A 106 -3.63 -3.89 12.56
CA SER A 106 -4.74 -4.75 13.01
C SER A 106 -4.93 -4.63 14.53
N PRO A 107 -6.04 -5.10 15.13
CA PRO A 107 -6.16 -5.25 16.57
C PRO A 107 -4.95 -5.98 17.18
N GLY A 108 -4.72 -5.79 18.48
CA GLY A 108 -3.52 -6.22 19.20
C GLY A 108 -2.95 -7.61 18.83
N TYR A 109 -1.61 -7.66 18.92
CA TYR A 109 -0.64 -8.65 18.40
C TYR A 109 -0.31 -8.57 16.90
N ALA A 110 -0.34 -7.37 16.31
CA ALA A 110 0.20 -7.15 14.98
C ALA A 110 1.71 -7.51 14.94
N ARG A 111 2.13 -8.23 13.89
CA ARG A 111 3.53 -8.58 13.63
C ARG A 111 4.07 -7.70 12.52
N ILE A 112 5.26 -7.14 12.76
CA ILE A 112 6.07 -6.55 11.71
C ILE A 112 6.85 -7.69 11.06
N VAL A 113 6.70 -7.88 9.75
CA VAL A 113 7.48 -8.84 8.98
C VAL A 113 8.56 -8.05 8.25
N ILE A 114 9.80 -8.24 8.66
CA ILE A 114 10.99 -7.72 7.96
C ILE A 114 11.77 -8.95 7.48
N PRO A 115 12.17 -9.01 6.19
CA PRO A 115 12.99 -10.09 5.64
C PRO A 115 14.29 -10.31 6.46
N PRO A 116 14.96 -11.47 6.33
CA PRO A 116 15.08 -12.25 5.10
C PRO A 116 13.89 -13.17 4.80
N TYR A 117 13.35 -13.08 3.58
CA TYR A 117 12.67 -14.22 2.98
C TYR A 117 13.75 -15.22 2.63
N SER A 118 13.63 -16.45 3.11
CA SER A 118 14.64 -17.48 2.90
C SER A 118 14.87 -17.72 1.40
N ASP A 119 16.14 -17.97 1.06
CA ASP A 119 16.64 -18.33 -0.28
C ASP A 119 15.85 -19.46 -0.98
N PRO A 120 15.88 -19.54 -2.33
CA PRO A 120 17.01 -19.08 -3.17
C PRO A 120 16.72 -17.90 -4.09
N VAL A 121 17.75 -17.07 -4.21
CA VAL A 121 18.06 -16.29 -5.43
C VAL A 121 18.34 -17.27 -6.59
N ASN A 122 17.32 -17.61 -7.38
CA ASN A 122 17.43 -17.91 -8.82
C ASN A 122 16.03 -17.89 -9.48
#